data_AF-A0A3C1KQI3-F1
#
_entry.id   AF-A0A3C1KQI3-F1
#
_cell.length_a   1.000
_cell.length_b   1.000
_cell.length_c   1.000
_cell.angle_alpha   90.00
_cell.angle_beta   90.00
_cell.angle_gamma   90.00
#
_symmetry.space_group_name_H-M   'P 1'
#
loop_
_entity.id
_entity.type
_entity.pdbx_description
1 polymer ?
#
loop_
_entity_poly.entity_id
_entity_poly.type
_entity_poly.pdbx_seq_one_letter_code
_entity_poly.pdbx_strand_id
1 'polypeptide(L)'
;LQQLANLPEHPESVPINMLVRVEGTPLADEADLDPFDFIRTIAVARILMPASHVRLSAGRESMNEQMHALAYFAGANSIFYGEKLLTTPNPQANADMALFQRLGIRPEQREVDSAPAVPTPQFYDAAAVAH
;
A
#
# COMPACT_ATOMS: atom_id res chain seq x y z
N LEU A 1 -0.18 -2.06 -15.26
CA LEU A 1 -0.29 -0.58 -15.30
C LEU A 1 -1.11 -0.08 -16.48
N GLN A 2 -0.83 -0.50 -17.72
CA GLN A 2 -1.56 -0.05 -18.92
C GLN A 2 -3.09 -0.16 -18.81
N GLN A 3 -3.61 -1.26 -18.28
CA GLN A 3 -5.06 -1.44 -18.09
C GLN A 3 -5.66 -0.39 -17.14
N LEU A 4 -4.99 -0.12 -16.00
CA LEU A 4 -5.47 0.85 -15.01
C LEU A 4 -5.41 2.28 -15.53
N ALA A 5 -4.35 2.62 -16.27
CA ALA A 5 -4.14 3.95 -16.85
C ALA A 5 -5.09 4.26 -18.03
N ASN A 6 -5.78 3.25 -18.57
CA ASN A 6 -6.73 3.42 -19.68
C ASN A 6 -8.19 3.27 -19.23
N LEU A 7 -8.46 3.19 -17.93
CA LEU A 7 -9.82 3.26 -17.41
C LEU A 7 -10.41 4.66 -17.68
N PRO A 8 -11.74 4.79 -17.83
CA PRO A 8 -12.38 6.10 -17.98
C PRO A 8 -12.03 7.08 -16.86
N GLU A 9 -11.80 6.54 -15.66
CA GLU A 9 -11.31 7.24 -14.49
C GLU A 9 -10.21 6.40 -13.84
N HIS A 10 -9.09 7.04 -13.48
CA HIS A 10 -8.01 6.36 -12.79
C HIS A 10 -8.44 5.95 -11.38
N PRO A 11 -7.99 4.80 -10.86
CA PRO A 11 -8.27 4.44 -9.48
C PRO A 11 -7.66 5.47 -8.52
N GLU A 12 -8.36 5.79 -7.43
CA GLU A 12 -7.85 6.70 -6.40
C GLU A 12 -6.53 6.21 -5.79
N SER A 13 -6.36 4.89 -5.66
CA SER A 13 -5.15 4.26 -5.12
C SER A 13 -4.69 3.11 -6.00
N VAL A 14 -3.41 3.13 -6.37
CA VAL A 14 -2.72 2.09 -7.16
C VAL A 14 -1.70 1.39 -6.27
N PRO A 15 -1.99 0.19 -5.75
CA PRO A 15 -1.02 -0.56 -4.96
C PRO A 15 0.05 -1.20 -5.83
N ILE A 16 1.31 -1.03 -5.44
CA ILE A 16 2.47 -1.72 -6.00
C ILE A 16 3.05 -2.60 -4.90
N ASN A 17 3.02 -3.92 -5.12
CA ASN A 17 3.52 -4.95 -4.21
C ASN A 17 4.84 -5.50 -4.74
N MET A 18 5.81 -5.66 -3.86
CA MET A 18 6.93 -6.57 -4.11
C MET A 18 6.47 -7.98 -3.78
N LEU A 19 6.84 -8.97 -4.61
CA LEU A 19 6.52 -10.37 -4.35
C LEU A 19 7.11 -10.80 -3.00
N VAL A 20 6.25 -11.29 -2.12
CA VAL A 20 6.66 -11.99 -0.89
C VAL A 20 6.53 -13.49 -1.16
N ARG A 21 7.67 -14.19 -1.19
CA ARG A 21 7.68 -15.64 -1.43
C ARG A 21 7.25 -16.37 -0.18
N VAL A 22 6.38 -17.36 -0.38
CA VAL A 22 5.87 -18.21 0.68
C VAL A 22 6.08 -19.65 0.25
N GLU A 23 6.74 -20.43 1.10
CA GLU A 23 6.98 -21.86 0.87
C GLU A 23 5.66 -22.57 0.55
N GLY A 24 5.69 -23.46 -0.45
CA GLY A 24 4.50 -24.17 -0.92
C GLY A 24 3.60 -23.40 -1.89
N THR A 25 3.90 -22.13 -2.21
CA THR A 25 3.24 -21.41 -3.30
C THR A 25 3.96 -21.64 -4.65
N PRO A 26 3.26 -21.52 -5.80
CA PRO A 26 3.90 -21.67 -7.11
C PRO A 26 5.04 -20.69 -7.39
N LEU A 27 5.12 -19.58 -6.66
CA LEU A 27 6.14 -18.54 -6.81
C LEU A 27 7.21 -18.58 -5.72
N ALA A 28 7.29 -19.69 -4.95
CA ALA A 28 8.22 -19.81 -3.82
C ALA A 28 9.70 -19.73 -4.25
N ASP A 29 10.02 -20.22 -5.46
CA ASP A 29 11.39 -20.37 -5.96
C ASP A 29 11.77 -19.34 -7.04
N GLU A 30 10.92 -18.34 -7.27
CA GLU A 30 11.19 -17.29 -8.27
C GLU A 30 12.38 -16.41 -7.87
N ALA A 31 13.11 -15.86 -8.84
CA ALA A 31 14.24 -14.98 -8.56
C ALA A 31 13.79 -13.65 -7.93
N ASP A 32 14.70 -12.97 -7.21
CA ASP A 32 14.48 -11.59 -6.77
C ASP A 32 14.36 -10.63 -7.94
N LEU A 33 13.38 -9.74 -7.85
CA LEU A 33 13.25 -8.62 -8.77
C LEU A 33 14.39 -7.63 -8.50
N ASP A 34 15.04 -7.14 -9.55
CA ASP A 34 16.01 -6.05 -9.42
C ASP A 34 15.33 -4.86 -8.72
N PRO A 35 15.90 -4.34 -7.60
CA PRO A 35 15.39 -3.16 -6.94
C PRO A 35 15.13 -1.98 -7.89
N PHE A 36 15.94 -1.79 -8.92
CA PHE A 36 15.74 -0.72 -9.91
C PHE A 36 14.54 -0.94 -10.81
N ASP A 37 14.17 -2.19 -11.10
CA ASP A 37 12.96 -2.50 -11.87
C ASP A 37 11.71 -2.25 -11.02
N PHE A 38 11.78 -2.52 -9.72
CA PHE A 38 10.70 -2.16 -8.80
C PHE A 38 10.51 -0.65 -8.71
N ILE A 39 11.60 0.10 -8.52
CA ILE A 39 11.57 1.57 -8.49
C ILE A 39 11.07 2.14 -9.82
N ARG A 40 11.51 1.58 -10.96
CA ARG A 40 11.01 1.97 -12.29
C ARG A 40 9.51 1.75 -12.40
N THR A 41 8.99 0.65 -11.87
CA THR A 41 7.55 0.37 -11.84
C THR A 41 6.77 1.45 -11.09
N ILE A 42 7.28 1.92 -9.95
CA ILE A 42 6.69 3.03 -9.18
C ILE A 42 6.71 4.32 -10.00
N ALA A 43 7.85 4.67 -10.59
CA ALA A 43 7.99 5.88 -11.40
C ALA A 43 7.03 5.88 -12.59
N VAL A 44 6.91 4.76 -13.29
CA VAL A 44 5.97 4.59 -14.40
C VAL A 44 4.52 4.73 -13.91
N ALA A 45 4.16 4.13 -12.78
CA ALA A 45 2.81 4.27 -12.20
C ALA A 45 2.48 5.74 -11.88
N ARG A 46 3.43 6.48 -11.27
CA ARG A 46 3.28 7.91 -10.97
C ARG A 46 3.09 8.74 -12.24
N ILE A 47 3.89 8.49 -13.28
CA ILE A 47 3.81 9.25 -14.54
C ILE A 47 2.49 8.98 -15.27
N LEU A 48 2.07 7.71 -15.34
CA LEU A 48 0.85 7.33 -16.04
C LEU A 48 -0.43 7.77 -15.31
N MET A 49 -0.40 7.79 -13.97
CA MET A 49 -1.57 8.07 -13.15
C MET A 49 -1.25 9.16 -12.11
N PRO A 50 -1.07 10.42 -12.54
CA PRO A 50 -0.51 11.49 -11.69
C PRO A 50 -1.40 11.87 -10.50
N ALA A 51 -2.72 11.74 -10.63
CA ALA A 51 -3.67 12.03 -9.56
C ALA A 51 -3.87 10.87 -8.56
N SER A 52 -3.46 9.66 -8.91
CA SER A 52 -3.63 8.49 -8.05
C SER A 52 -2.61 8.50 -6.91
N HIS A 53 -3.01 7.98 -5.76
CA HIS A 53 -2.07 7.58 -4.72
C HIS A 53 -1.34 6.31 -5.16
N VAL A 54 -0.03 6.39 -5.35
CA VAL A 54 0.80 5.21 -5.63
C VAL A 54 1.20 4.63 -4.28
N ARG A 55 0.63 3.46 -3.95
CA ARG A 55 0.76 2.85 -2.62
C ARG A 55 1.85 1.79 -2.60
N LEU A 56 2.93 2.06 -1.88
CA LEU A 56 3.92 1.06 -1.54
C LEU A 56 3.34 0.14 -0.47
N SER A 57 3.06 -1.11 -0.85
CA SER A 57 2.20 -2.03 -0.08
C SER A 57 3.00 -3.21 0.49
N ALA A 58 2.86 -4.43 -0.03
CA ALA A 58 3.55 -5.62 0.48
C ALA A 58 5.04 -5.67 0.09
N GLY A 59 5.83 -6.40 0.89
CA GLY A 59 7.26 -6.64 0.67
C GLY A 59 8.18 -5.48 1.07
N ARG A 60 7.66 -4.50 1.82
CA ARG A 60 8.45 -3.39 2.40
C ARG A 60 9.49 -3.84 3.43
N GLU A 61 9.22 -4.98 4.08
CA GLU A 61 10.04 -5.56 5.14
C GLU A 61 11.42 -6.01 4.64
N SER A 62 11.52 -6.42 3.37
CA SER A 62 12.78 -6.80 2.74
C SER A 62 13.54 -5.63 2.11
N MET A 63 12.94 -4.42 2.07
CA MET A 63 13.55 -3.24 1.49
C MET A 63 14.42 -2.52 2.53
N ASN A 64 15.62 -2.13 2.12
CA ASN A 64 16.46 -1.25 2.94
C ASN A 64 15.93 0.20 2.92
N GLU A 65 16.42 1.01 3.85
CA GLU A 65 15.99 2.40 4.01
C GLU A 65 16.17 3.23 2.73
N GLN A 66 17.26 3.00 1.98
CA GLN A 66 17.56 3.70 0.73
C GLN A 66 16.55 3.37 -0.37
N MET A 67 16.09 2.12 -0.44
CA MET A 67 15.07 1.68 -1.36
C MET A 67 13.70 2.27 -1.02
N HIS A 68 13.36 2.38 0.28
CA HIS A 68 12.17 3.13 0.72
C HIS A 68 12.28 4.60 0.30
N ALA A 69 13.41 5.25 0.57
CA ALA A 69 13.63 6.65 0.18
C ALA A 69 13.50 6.85 -1.34
N LEU A 70 14.08 5.95 -2.13
CA LEU A 70 14.01 6.01 -3.58
C LEU A 70 12.59 5.72 -4.10
N ALA A 71 11.82 4.85 -3.44
CA ALA A 71 10.42 4.59 -3.78
C ALA A 71 9.55 5.84 -3.57
N TYR A 72 9.73 6.56 -2.46
CA TYR A 72 9.05 7.83 -2.22
C TYR A 72 9.48 8.90 -3.22
N PHE A 73 10.78 8.99 -3.52
CA PHE A 73 11.29 9.90 -4.54
C PHE A 73 10.72 9.59 -5.94
N ALA A 74 10.60 8.31 -6.29
CA ALA A 74 10.02 7.87 -7.57
C ALA A 74 8.52 8.15 -7.69
N GLY A 75 7.83 8.42 -6.58
CA GLY A 75 6.45 8.87 -6.60
C GLY A 75 5.47 8.05 -5.77
N ALA A 76 5.93 7.06 -4.99
CA ALA A 76 5.09 6.46 -3.97
C ALA A 76 4.72 7.52 -2.91
N ASN A 77 3.44 7.62 -2.56
CA ASN A 77 2.94 8.61 -1.60
C ASN A 77 1.87 8.03 -0.66
N SER A 78 1.79 6.70 -0.56
CA SER A 78 0.88 6.01 0.32
C SER A 78 1.52 4.72 0.79
N ILE A 79 1.31 4.36 2.05
CA ILE A 79 1.72 3.09 2.67
C ILE A 79 0.59 2.57 3.56
N PHE A 80 0.64 1.28 3.91
CA PHE A 80 -0.10 0.81 5.07
C PHE A 80 0.62 1.23 6.35
N TYR A 81 -0.09 2.00 7.19
CA TYR A 81 0.42 2.51 8.46
C TYR A 81 -0.55 2.16 9.59
N GLY A 82 -0.03 1.74 10.73
CA GLY A 82 -0.79 1.39 11.92
C GLY A 82 0.09 0.69 12.95
N GLU A 83 -0.28 0.76 14.23
CA GLU A 83 0.46 0.13 15.35
C GLU A 83 0.44 -1.40 15.29
N LYS A 84 -0.52 -1.96 14.54
CA LYS A 84 -0.68 -3.39 14.29
C LYS A 84 -0.99 -3.65 12.82
N LEU A 85 -0.51 -4.78 12.30
CA LEU A 85 -1.08 -5.42 11.10
C LEU A 85 -2.40 -6.10 11.49
N LEU A 86 -2.89 -7.07 10.72
CA LEU A 86 -4.19 -7.71 10.99
C LEU A 86 -4.30 -8.31 12.41
N THR A 87 -3.19 -8.77 13.01
CA THR A 87 -3.16 -9.37 14.36
C THR A 87 -1.89 -9.12 15.19
N THR A 88 -0.84 -8.48 14.64
CA THR A 88 0.49 -8.34 15.27
C THR A 88 0.97 -6.89 15.36
N PRO A 89 1.80 -6.51 16.35
CA PRO A 89 2.45 -5.20 16.38
C PRO A 89 3.25 -4.91 15.11
N ASN A 90 3.26 -3.65 14.67
CA ASN A 90 3.93 -3.22 13.45
C ASN A 90 5.13 -2.29 13.76
N PRO A 91 6.32 -2.83 14.04
CA PRO A 91 7.52 -2.04 14.30
C PRO A 91 7.94 -1.16 13.11
N GLN A 92 7.41 -1.41 11.91
CA GLN A 92 7.69 -0.57 10.74
C GLN A 92 7.11 0.84 10.89
N ALA A 93 6.00 1.01 11.63
CA ALA A 93 5.40 2.34 11.81
C ALA A 93 6.38 3.35 12.42
N ASN A 94 7.18 2.93 13.41
CA ASN A 94 8.18 3.80 14.03
C ASN A 94 9.36 4.08 13.09
N ALA A 95 9.81 3.07 12.34
CA ALA A 95 10.88 3.22 11.35
C ALA A 95 10.46 4.15 10.21
N ASP A 96 9.20 4.05 9.76
CA ASP A 96 8.61 4.89 8.73
C ASP A 96 8.60 6.35 9.14
N MET A 97 8.15 6.65 10.37
CA MET A 97 8.14 8.01 10.89
C MET A 97 9.55 8.60 11.01
N ALA A 98 10.53 7.80 11.46
CA ALA A 98 11.92 8.24 11.52
C ALA A 98 12.49 8.53 10.12
N LEU A 99 12.17 7.69 9.13
CA LEU A 99 12.57 7.91 7.75
C LEU A 99 11.88 9.15 7.15
N PHE A 100 10.57 9.31 7.37
CA PHE A 100 9.83 10.49 6.89
C PHE A 100 10.40 11.78 7.46
N GLN A 101 10.76 11.80 8.74
CA GLN A 101 11.41 12.95 9.36
C GLN A 101 12.75 13.27 8.68
N ARG A 102 13.56 12.26 8.36
CA ARG A 102 14.85 12.44 7.67
C ARG A 102 14.69 12.91 6.22
N LEU A 103 13.66 12.45 5.53
CA LEU A 103 13.38 12.81 4.14
C LEU A 103 12.56 14.10 3.99
N GLY A 104 12.07 14.68 5.10
CA GLY A 104 11.20 15.85 5.08
C GLY A 104 9.78 15.57 4.59
N ILE A 105 9.36 14.30 4.59
CA ILE A 105 8.02 13.87 4.19
C ILE A 105 7.05 14.12 5.36
N ARG A 106 5.86 14.63 5.04
CA ARG A 106 4.80 14.90 6.01
C ARG A 106 3.58 14.05 5.70
N PRO A 107 2.93 13.46 6.72
CA PRO A 107 1.63 12.84 6.54
C PRO A 107 0.63 13.81 5.93
N GLU A 108 -0.20 13.31 5.02
CA GLU A 108 -1.32 14.06 4.49
C GLU A 108 -2.32 14.37 5.61
N GLN A 109 -2.76 15.62 5.71
CA GLN A 109 -3.78 16.02 6.67
C GLN A 109 -5.14 15.80 6.03
N ARG A 110 -5.95 14.89 6.60
CA ARG A 110 -7.37 14.80 6.30
C ARG A 110 -8.16 15.42 7.45
N GLU A 111 -8.98 16.42 7.14
CA GLU A 111 -10.09 16.80 8.02
C GLU A 111 -11.09 15.64 8.01
N VAL A 112 -11.24 14.97 9.15
CA VAL A 112 -12.27 13.95 9.31
C VAL A 112 -13.54 14.71 9.68
N ASP A 113 -14.34 15.05 8.67
CA ASP A 113 -15.67 15.60 8.89
C ASP A 113 -16.55 14.53 9.55
N SER A 114 -16.62 14.59 10.88
CA SER A 114 -17.41 13.71 11.78
C SER A 114 -16.83 12.32 12.01
N ALA A 115 -16.92 11.85 13.26
CA ALA A 115 -16.71 10.44 13.58
C ALA A 115 -17.64 9.57 12.71
N PRO A 116 -17.18 8.40 12.23
CA PRO A 116 -18.07 7.48 11.52
C PRO A 116 -19.27 7.18 12.40
N ALA A 117 -20.47 7.33 11.85
CA ALA A 117 -21.69 6.90 12.52
C ALA A 117 -21.49 5.43 12.95
N VAL A 118 -21.77 5.12 14.22
CA VAL A 118 -21.76 3.76 14.71
C VAL A 118 -22.62 2.93 13.76
N PRO A 119 -22.07 1.96 13.01
CA PRO A 119 -22.86 1.18 12.09
C PRO A 119 -23.92 0.45 12.92
N THR A 120 -25.19 0.69 12.61
CA THR A 120 -26.28 -0.12 13.16
C THR A 120 -26.03 -1.55 12.69
N PRO A 121 -25.87 -2.54 13.58
CA PRO A 121 -25.60 -3.89 13.15
C PRO A 121 -26.83 -4.43 12.41
N GLN A 122 -26.77 -4.43 11.08
CA GLN A 122 -27.67 -5.24 10.26
C GLN A 122 -27.17 -6.68 10.35
N PHE A 123 -27.58 -7.38 11.40
CA PHE A 123 -27.48 -8.84 11.41
C PHE A 123 -28.39 -9.36 10.30
N TYR A 124 -27.79 -9.90 9.24
CA TYR A 124 -28.50 -10.68 8.24
C TYR A 124 -28.78 -12.05 8.87
N ASP A 125 -30.00 -12.27 9.37
CA ASP A 125 -30.40 -13.57 9.88
C ASP A 125 -30.68 -14.52 8.72
N ALA A 126 -29.68 -15.33 8.37
CA ALA A 126 -29.78 -16.34 7.32
C ALA A 126 -30.68 -17.53 7.68
N ALA A 127 -31.33 -17.55 8.86
CA ALA A 127 -32.24 -18.61 9.29
C ALA A 127 -33.74 -18.30 9.10
N ALA A 128 -34.11 -17.11 8.61
CA ALA A 128 -35.52 -16.69 8.53
C ALA A 128 -36.25 -17.03 7.21
N VAL A 129 -35.65 -17.81 6.31
CA VAL A 129 -36.31 -18.24 5.04
C VAL A 129 -36.41 -19.77 5.00
N ALA A 130 -37.25 -20.33 5.87
CA ALA A 130 -37.76 -21.68 5.73
C ALA A 130 -39.13 -21.79 6.42
N HIS A 131 -40.18 -21.37 5.71
CA HIS A 131 -41.56 -21.83 5.93
C HIS A 131 -42.23 -22.03 4.57
#